data_AF-A0A1F3M7V1-F1
#
_entry.id   AF-A0A1F3M7V1-F1
#
_cell.length_a   1.000
_cell.length_b   1.000
_cell.length_c   1.000
_cell.angle_alpha   90.00
_cell.angle_beta   90.00
_cell.angle_gamma   90.00
#
_symmetry.space_group_name_H-M   'P 1'
#
loop_
_entity.id
_entity.type
_entity.pdbx_description
1 polymer ?
#
loop_
_entity_poly.entity_id
_entity_poly.type
_entity_poly.pdbx_seq_one_letter_code
_entity_poly.pdbx_strand_id
1 'polypeptide(L)' 'MEVNQYYSIRQIETNGLVEKNVKDVNASIFTKDSKVYFFEPMGKKRFRLYSIINERSFFL' A
#
# COMPACT_ATOMS: atom_id res chain seq x y z
N MET A 1 -10.37 1.57 1.03
CA MET A 1 -9.60 0.53 1.74
C MET A 1 -9.43 0.95 3.19
N GLU A 2 -9.42 0.00 4.11
CA GLU A 2 -9.40 0.22 5.55
C GLU A 2 -8.12 -0.32 6.19
N VAL A 3 -7.63 0.37 7.21
CA VAL A 3 -6.43 -0.05 7.96
C VAL A 3 -6.74 -1.32 8.76
N ASN A 4 -5.74 -2.18 8.91
CA ASN A 4 -5.78 -3.51 9.51
C ASN A 4 -6.62 -4.56 8.77
N GLN A 5 -7.11 -4.24 7.57
CA GLN A 5 -7.77 -5.20 6.68
C GLN A 5 -6.78 -5.85 5.70
N TYR A 6 -7.15 -7.03 5.22
CA TYR A 6 -6.35 -7.83 4.30
C TYR A 6 -6.88 -7.75 2.88
N TYR A 7 -5.96 -7.63 1.94
CA TYR A 7 -6.27 -7.51 0.52
C TYR A 7 -5.36 -8.42 -0.31
N SER A 8 -5.91 -8.93 -1.40
CA SER A 8 -5.12 -9.53 -2.47
C SER A 8 -4.57 -8.46 -3.40
N ILE A 9 -3.51 -8.77 -4.14
CA ILE A 9 -2.94 -7.86 -5.14
C ILE A 9 -3.98 -7.41 -6.17
N ARG A 10 -4.84 -8.33 -6.64
CA ARG A 10 -5.94 -8.00 -7.58
C ARG A 10 -6.92 -6.99 -7.00
N GLN A 11 -7.24 -7.08 -5.70
CA GLN A 11 -8.11 -6.09 -5.06
C GLN A 11 -7.44 -4.73 -4.97
N ILE A 12 -6.14 -4.68 -4.66
CA ILE A 12 -5.35 -3.45 -4.63
C ILE A 12 -5.36 -2.79 -6.02
N GLU A 13 -5.01 -3.54 -7.06
CA GLU A 13 -4.99 -3.08 -8.46
C GLU A 13 -6.36 -2.64 -8.95
N THR A 14 -7.42 -3.40 -8.66
CA THR A 14 -8.81 -3.07 -9.07
C THR A 14 -9.32 -1.80 -8.37
N ASN A 15 -8.79 -1.49 -7.18
CA ASN A 15 -9.06 -0.21 -6.51
C ASN A 15 -8.32 0.97 -7.16
N GLY A 16 -7.52 0.74 -8.21
CA GLY A 16 -6.75 1.76 -8.92
C GLY A 16 -5.49 2.21 -8.18
N LEU A 17 -5.00 1.41 -7.24
CA LEU A 17 -3.73 1.67 -6.56
C LEU A 17 -2.59 1.21 -7.45
N VAL A 18 -1.58 2.08 -7.60
CA VAL A 18 -0.39 1.80 -8.42
C VAL A 18 0.78 1.48 -7.51
N GLU A 19 1.47 0.38 -7.77
CA GLU A 19 2.66 -0.01 -7.00
C GLU A 19 3.79 1.00 -7.19
N LYS A 20 4.43 1.38 -6.09
CA LYS A 20 5.58 2.27 -6.06
C LYS A 20 6.75 1.52 -5.45
N ASN A 21 7.74 1.21 -6.28
CA ASN A 21 8.95 0.55 -5.80
C ASN A 21 9.81 1.59 -5.07
N VAL A 22 9.95 1.42 -3.76
CA VAL A 22 10.78 2.29 -2.91
C VAL A 22 11.93 1.46 -2.38
N LYS A 23 13.15 1.93 -2.64
CA LYS A 23 14.37 1.30 -2.12
C LYS A 23 14.39 1.45 -0.59
N ASP A 24 14.92 0.44 0.09
CA ASP A 24 15.17 0.46 1.53
C ASP A 24 13.94 0.46 2.46
N VAL A 25 12.75 0.17 1.94
CA VAL A 25 11.55 -0.05 2.77
C VAL A 25 11.07 -1.51 2.63
N ASN A 26 10.97 -2.23 3.74
CA ASN A 26 10.42 -3.59 3.78
C ASN A 26 8.88 -3.57 3.80
N ALA A 27 8.28 -2.85 2.85
CA ALA A 27 6.82 -2.74 2.70
C ALA A 27 6.46 -2.63 1.22
N SER A 28 5.30 -3.20 0.86
CA SER A 28 4.72 -2.98 -0.45
C SER A 28 3.95 -1.67 -0.43
N ILE A 29 4.41 -0.69 -1.21
CA ILE A 29 3.87 0.66 -1.21
C ILE A 29 3.05 0.87 -2.47
N PHE A 30 1.86 1.42 -2.32
CA PHE A 30 1.00 1.78 -3.43
C PHE A 30 0.48 3.20 -3.28
N THR A 31 0.16 3.85 -4.39
CA THR A 31 -0.33 5.24 -4.38
C THR A 31 -1.64 5.38 -5.15
N LYS A 32 -2.51 6.26 -4.65
CA LYS A 32 -3.76 6.69 -5.32
C LYS A 32 -4.22 8.02 -4.75
N ASP A 33 -4.68 8.96 -5.59
CA ASP A 33 -5.31 10.22 -5.20
C ASP A 33 -4.55 11.00 -4.11
N SER A 34 -3.24 11.23 -4.31
CA SER A 34 -2.34 11.88 -3.34
C SER A 34 -2.21 11.18 -1.99
N LYS A 35 -2.58 9.89 -1.91
CA LYS A 35 -2.38 9.03 -0.73
C LYS A 35 -1.39 7.93 -1.04
N VAL A 36 -0.64 7.57 0.00
CA VAL A 36 0.31 6.47 0.01
C VAL A 36 -0.20 5.41 0.97
N TYR A 37 -0.31 4.19 0.48
CA TYR A 37 -0.84 3.03 1.17
C TYR A 37 0.30 2.06 1.43
N PHE A 38 0.50 1.73 2.69
CA PHE A 38 1.54 0.80 3.09
C PHE A 38 0.93 -0.55 3.42
N PHE A 39 1.44 -1.56 2.73
CA PHE A 39 1.05 -2.93 2.96
C PHE A 39 2.22 -3.74 3.49
N GLU A 40 1.93 -4.57 4.48
CA GLU A 40 2.84 -5.62 4.90
C GLU A 40 2.40 -6.95 4.27
N PRO A 41 3.34 -7.72 3.71
CA PRO A 41 3.04 -9.03 3.15
C PRO A 41 2.72 -10.02 4.27
N MET A 42 1.57 -10.66 4.16
CA MET A 42 1.04 -11.67 5.09
C MET A 42 1.00 -13.02 4.35
N GLY A 43 2.18 -13.63 4.21
CA GLY A 43 2.37 -14.82 3.38
C GLY A 43 2.45 -14.51 1.88
N LYS A 44 2.15 -15.50 1.02
CA LYS A 44 2.44 -15.41 -0.42
C LYS A 44 1.47 -14.54 -1.24
N LYS A 45 0.27 -14.23 -0.73
CA LYS A 45 -0.82 -13.64 -1.56
C LYS A 45 -1.75 -12.68 -0.80
N ARG A 46 -1.42 -12.31 0.44
CA ARG A 46 -2.23 -11.37 1.23
C ARG A 46 -1.36 -10.23 1.69
N PHE A 47 -1.97 -9.06 1.73
CA PHE A 47 -1.33 -7.81 2.08
C PHE A 47 -2.21 -7.16 3.15
N ARG A 48 -1.69 -6.93 4.35
CA ARG A 48 -2.42 -6.15 5.37
C ARG A 48 -2.12 -4.68 5.17
N LEU A 49 -3.15 -3.86 4.99
CA LEU A 49 -3.00 -2.41 4.95
C LEU A 49 -2.74 -1.91 6.37
N TYR A 50 -1.54 -1.45 6.69
CA TYR A 50 -1.21 -1.04 8.07
C TYR A 50 -1.13 0.48 8.25
N SER A 51 -0.97 1.25 7.17
CA SER A 51 -0.97 2.72 7.24
C SER A 51 -1.42 3.35 5.92
N ILE A 52 -2.05 4.51 6.02
CA ILE A 52 -2.37 5.40 4.89
C ILE A 52 -1.91 6.80 5.28
N ILE A 53 -1.06 7.42 4.47
CA ILE A 53 -0.62 8.81 4.67
C ILE A 53 -0.88 9.64 3.41
N ASN A 54 -0.78 10.96 3.53
CA ASN A 54 -0.75 11.83 2.36
C ASN A 54 0.62 11.75 1.69
N GLU A 55 0.67 11.77 0.36
CA GLU A 55 1.90 11.69 -0.42
C GLU A 55 2.87 12.82 -0.10
N ARG A 56 2.37 14.03 0.22
CA ARG A 56 3.20 15.14 0.71
C ARG A 56 3.96 14.81 2.00
N SER A 57 3.40 13.96 2.86
CA SER A 57 4.04 13.50 4.10
C SER A 57 5.04 12.37 3.88
N PHE A 58 5.06 11.76 2.70
CA PHE A 58 6.00 10.68 2.35
C PHE A 58 7.35 11.19 1.82
N PHE A 59 7.36 12.40 1.27
CA PHE A 59 8.52 13.03 0.64
C PHE A 59 9.18 14.14 1.49
N LEU A 60 8.67 14.35 2.71
CA LEU A 60 9.28 15.19 3.74
C LEU A 60 10.15 14.32 4.63
#